data_AF-A0A9Q3IBT6-F1
#
_entry.id   AF-A0A9Q3IBT6-F1
#
_cell.length_a   1.000
_cell.length_b   1.000
_cell.length_c   1.000
_cell.angle_alpha   90.00
_cell.angle_beta   90.00
_cell.angle_gamma   90.00
#
_symmetry.space_group_name_H-M   'P 1'
#
loop_
_entity.id
_entity.type
_entity.pdbx_description
1 polymer ?
#
loop_
_entity_poly.entity_id
_entity_poly.type
_entity_poly.pdbx_seq_one_letter_code
_entity_poly.pdbx_strand_id
1 'polypeptide(L)'
;MTQDRIKSYEKIKYCLTNAPLLLMPDWKLHFRLYIDACGEGLGAALHQVQIVNEKPNKGPICSISRQIKPTEARYGASKMECLCHVWALERLHHYLDGSVFEVVTNCNAVKSPLT
;
A
#
# COMPACT_ATOMS: atom_id res chain seq x y z
N MET A 1 23.86 6.11 17.44
CA MET A 1 23.02 6.94 16.54
C MET A 1 23.37 8.40 16.79
N THR A 2 23.78 9.19 15.79
CA THR A 2 24.13 10.61 15.98
C THR A 2 22.86 11.47 16.11
N GLN A 3 22.95 12.60 16.81
CA GLN A 3 21.81 13.49 17.06
C GLN A 3 21.17 14.00 15.76
N ASP A 4 21.98 14.27 14.74
CA ASP A 4 21.49 14.74 13.43
C ASP A 4 20.70 13.67 12.67
N ARG A 5 21.08 12.40 12.82
CA ARG A 5 20.31 11.28 12.24
C ARG A 5 18.94 11.15 12.90
N ILE A 6 18.86 11.33 14.22
CA ILE A 6 17.58 11.30 14.94
C ILE A 6 16.70 12.46 14.50
N LYS A 7 17.24 13.69 14.45
CA LYS A 7 16.50 14.87 13.95
C LYS A 7 15.99 14.69 12.53
N SER A 8 16.81 14.13 11.65
CA SER A 8 16.44 13.88 10.25
C SER A 8 15.35 12.81 10.14
N TYR A 9 15.46 11.74 10.92
CA TYR A 9 14.46 10.67 10.97
C TYR A 9 13.11 11.17 11.49
N GLU A 10 13.10 11.94 12.58
CA GLU A 10 11.88 12.53 13.12
C GLU A 10 11.27 13.56 12.15
N LYS A 11 12.10 14.31 11.41
CA LYS A 11 11.61 15.19 10.34
C LYS A 11 10.94 14.40 9.21
N ILE A 12 11.50 13.27 8.78
CA ILE A 12 10.90 12.41 7.76
C ILE A 12 9.55 11.87 8.24
N LYS A 13 9.48 11.34 9.47
CA LYS A 13 8.21 10.91 10.06
C LYS A 13 7.19 12.04 10.04
N TYR A 14 7.56 13.21 10.54
CA TYR A 14 6.68 14.38 10.57
C TYR A 14 6.16 14.73 9.18
N CYS A 15 7.03 14.76 8.16
CA CYS A 15 6.63 15.04 6.78
C CYS A 15 5.70 13.96 6.21
N LEU A 16 5.91 12.69 6.55
CA LEU A 16 5.05 11.59 6.12
C LEU A 16 3.68 11.58 6.81
N THR A 17 3.59 12.13 8.03
CA THR A 17 2.35 12.09 8.82
C THR A 17 1.56 13.41 8.85
N ASN A 18 2.16 14.56 8.51
CA ASN A 18 1.55 15.89 8.72
C ASN A 18 1.51 16.82 7.49
N ALA A 19 1.94 16.39 6.30
CA ALA A 19 1.74 17.15 5.06
C ALA A 19 0.40 16.76 4.40
N PRO A 20 -0.18 17.56 3.47
CA PRO A 20 -1.30 17.12 2.62
C PRO A 20 -0.81 16.10 1.58
N LEU A 21 -0.19 15.01 2.06
CA LEU A 21 0.36 13.95 1.23
C LEU A 21 -0.75 13.00 0.79
N LEU A 22 -1.78 12.84 1.61
CA LEU A 22 -2.92 12.00 1.28
C LEU A 22 -3.89 12.75 0.36
N LEU A 23 -4.19 12.15 -0.78
CA LEU A 23 -5.22 12.61 -1.69
C LEU A 23 -6.60 12.20 -1.15
N MET A 24 -7.58 13.08 -1.33
CA MET A 24 -8.98 12.70 -1.16
C MET A 24 -9.35 11.74 -2.30
N PRO A 25 -9.95 10.58 -2.05
CA PRO A 25 -10.31 9.63 -3.10
C PRO A 25 -11.33 10.24 -4.08
N ASP A 26 -11.09 10.06 -5.38
CA ASP A 26 -12.05 10.35 -6.44
C ASP A 26 -12.58 9.03 -7.02
N TRP A 27 -13.85 8.73 -6.74
CA TRP A 27 -14.51 7.49 -7.14
C TRP A 27 -14.68 7.32 -8.66
N LYS A 28 -14.43 8.36 -9.45
CA LYS A 28 -14.49 8.30 -10.92
C LYS A 28 -13.17 7.83 -11.55
N LEU A 29 -12.09 7.77 -10.78
CA LEU A 29 -10.76 7.43 -11.26
C LEU A 29 -10.34 6.06 -10.73
N HIS A 30 -9.54 5.33 -11.51
CA HIS A 30 -9.06 4.01 -11.09
C HIS A 30 -8.07 4.12 -9.92
N PHE A 31 -8.19 3.19 -8.97
CA PHE A 31 -7.21 3.06 -7.90
C PHE A 31 -6.01 2.20 -8.33
N ARG A 32 -4.89 2.39 -7.63
CA ARG A 32 -3.73 1.50 -7.67
C ARG A 32 -3.43 0.98 -6.29
N LEU A 33 -3.56 -0.33 -6.10
CA LEU A 33 -3.25 -1.01 -4.86
C LEU A 33 -1.84 -1.60 -4.94
N TYR A 34 -0.91 -1.02 -4.20
CA TYR A 34 0.41 -1.59 -3.98
C TYR A 34 0.32 -2.57 -2.82
N ILE A 35 0.86 -3.77 -3.01
CA ILE A 35 0.98 -4.79 -1.95
C ILE A 35 2.42 -5.26 -1.87
N ASP A 36 2.88 -5.57 -0.66
CA ASP A 36 4.18 -6.17 -0.39
C ASP A 36 4.10 -6.98 0.91
N ALA A 37 4.75 -8.15 0.91
CA ALA A 37 4.81 -9.02 2.06
C ALA A 37 6.25 -9.45 2.34
N CYS A 38 6.62 -9.44 3.61
CA CYS A 38 7.91 -9.93 4.06
C CYS A 38 7.76 -10.91 5.24
N GLY A 39 8.89 -11.43 5.72
CA GLY A 39 8.92 -12.36 6.85
C GLY A 39 8.50 -11.77 8.20
N GLU A 40 8.20 -10.47 8.26
CA GLU A 40 7.80 -9.79 9.50
C GLU A 40 6.41 -9.13 9.40
N GLY A 41 6.00 -8.72 8.20
CA GLY A 41 4.84 -7.86 8.03
C GLY A 41 4.21 -7.95 6.65
N LEU A 42 2.96 -7.51 6.60
CA LEU A 42 2.21 -7.24 5.38
C LEU A 42 2.04 -5.73 5.26
N GLY A 43 2.18 -5.20 4.05
CA GLY A 43 1.98 -3.80 3.75
C GLY A 43 1.14 -3.61 2.50
N ALA A 44 0.24 -2.64 2.53
CA ALA A 44 -0.46 -2.20 1.34
C ALA A 44 -0.61 -0.67 1.33
N ALA A 45 -0.55 -0.09 0.13
CA ALA A 45 -0.76 1.33 -0.09
C ALA A 45 -1.71 1.54 -1.27
N LEU A 46 -2.81 2.23 -1.00
CA LEU A 46 -3.79 2.64 -1.99
C LEU A 46 -3.37 4.01 -2.53
N HIS A 47 -3.23 4.10 -3.84
CA HIS A 47 -2.85 5.34 -4.54
C HIS A 47 -3.85 5.65 -5.64
N GLN A 48 -3.85 6.91 -6.08
CA GLN A 48 -4.59 7.35 -7.24
C GLN A 48 -3.79 8.40 -8.01
N VAL A 49 -4.03 8.48 -9.31
CA VAL A 49 -3.49 9.54 -10.17
C VAL A 49 -4.58 10.56 -10.37
N GLN A 50 -4.40 11.78 -9.87
CA GLN A 50 -5.35 12.88 -9.93
C GLN A 50 -4.71 14.10 -10.58
N ILE A 51 -5.51 14.99 -11.16
CA ILE A 51 -5.00 16.29 -11.63
C ILE A 51 -5.00 17.26 -10.45
N VAL A 52 -3.82 17.70 -10.03
CA VAL A 52 -3.65 18.72 -8.99
C VAL A 52 -2.83 19.85 -9.59
N ASN A 53 -3.36 21.08 -9.55
CA ASN A 53 -2.73 22.26 -10.17
C ASN A 53 -2.36 22.01 -11.65
N GLU A 54 -3.31 21.49 -12.43
CA GLU A 54 -3.19 21.20 -13.87
C GLU A 54 -2.13 20.15 -14.23
N LYS A 55 -1.58 19.43 -13.24
CA LYS A 55 -0.58 18.39 -13.46
C LYS A 55 -1.04 17.04 -12.89
N PRO A 56 -0.73 15.92 -13.56
CA PRO A 56 -0.97 14.61 -12.99
C PRO A 56 -0.09 14.44 -11.74
N ASN A 57 -0.75 14.21 -10.62
CA ASN A 57 -0.14 13.91 -9.34
C ASN A 57 -0.57 12.50 -8.92
N LYS A 58 0.42 11.61 -8.73
CA LYS A 58 0.18 10.30 -8.13
C LYS A 58 0.42 10.42 -6.64
N GLY A 59 -0.65 10.31 -5.86
CA GLY A 59 -0.57 10.42 -4.41
C GLY A 59 -1.14 9.20 -3.69
N PRO A 60 -0.66 8.93 -2.47
CA PRO A 60 -1.31 7.96 -1.58
C PRO A 60 -2.68 8.47 -1.14
N ILE A 61 -3.63 7.56 -0.95
CA ILE A 61 -4.93 7.81 -0.32
C ILE A 61 -4.93 7.21 1.09
N CYS A 62 -4.45 5.96 1.20
CA CYS A 62 -4.43 5.22 2.44
C CYS A 62 -3.26 4.24 2.43
N SER A 63 -2.57 4.10 3.56
CA SER A 63 -1.54 3.07 3.75
C SER A 63 -1.90 2.24 4.97
N ILE A 64 -1.80 0.93 4.85
CA ILE A 64 -2.09 -0.03 5.91
C ILE A 64 -0.93 -1.01 6.05
N SER A 65 -0.65 -1.43 7.28
CA SER A 65 0.32 -2.48 7.57
C SER A 65 -0.09 -3.26 8.79
N ARG A 66 0.38 -4.50 8.88
CA ARG A 66 0.28 -5.31 10.10
C ARG A 66 1.44 -6.30 10.21
N GLN A 67 1.73 -6.72 11.42
CA GLN A 67 2.63 -7.85 11.66
C GLN A 67 1.99 -9.16 11.23
N ILE A 68 2.83 -10.11 10.82
CA ILE A 68 2.40 -11.46 10.47
C ILE A 68 2.14 -12.27 11.75
N LYS A 69 1.17 -13.18 11.68
CA LYS A 69 0.89 -14.10 12.78
C LYS A 69 1.92 -15.24 12.78
N PRO A 70 2.21 -15.88 13.93
CA PRO A 70 3.12 -17.02 13.99
C PRO A 70 2.75 -18.18 13.05
N THR A 71 1.46 -18.33 12.73
CA THR A 71 0.96 -19.32 11.77
C THR A 71 1.26 -18.94 10.32
N GLU A 72 1.20 -17.64 10.00
CA GLU A 72 1.45 -17.09 8.67
C GLU A 72 2.95 -17.09 8.34
N ALA A 73 3.81 -16.98 9.36
CA ALA A 73 5.28 -17.02 9.21
C ALA A 73 5.82 -18.32 8.56
N ARG A 74 5.00 -19.37 8.46
CA ARG A 74 5.35 -20.63 7.81
C ARG A 74 5.11 -20.61 6.29
N TYR A 75 4.48 -19.56 5.78
CA TYR A 75 4.21 -19.42 4.35
C TYR A 75 5.45 -18.99 3.59
N GLY A 76 5.67 -19.59 2.42
CA GLY A 76 6.67 -19.09 1.47
C GLY A 76 6.26 -17.74 0.88
N ALA A 77 7.21 -17.02 0.28
CA ALA A 77 7.03 -15.65 -0.23
C ALA A 77 5.78 -15.48 -1.11
N SER A 78 5.53 -16.38 -2.06
CA SER A 78 4.34 -16.30 -2.94
C SER A 78 3.02 -16.42 -2.19
N LYS A 79 2.96 -17.26 -1.15
CA LYS A 79 1.76 -17.41 -0.31
C LYS A 79 1.57 -16.19 0.60
N MET A 80 2.66 -15.60 1.06
CA MET A 80 2.64 -14.37 1.85
C MET A 80 2.13 -13.18 1.04
N GLU A 81 2.57 -13.06 -0.20
CA GLU A 81 2.08 -12.03 -1.15
C GLU A 81 0.59 -12.21 -1.45
N CYS A 82 0.13 -13.46 -1.67
CA CYS A 82 -1.29 -13.75 -1.84
C CYS A 82 -2.11 -13.42 -0.58
N LEU A 83 -1.59 -13.77 0.61
CA LEU A 83 -2.20 -13.40 1.88
C LEU A 83 -2.29 -11.88 2.05
N CYS A 84 -1.23 -11.14 1.70
CA CYS A 84 -1.22 -9.68 1.72
C CYS A 84 -2.29 -9.11 0.81
N HIS A 85 -2.43 -9.66 -0.41
CA HIS A 85 -3.46 -9.25 -1.35
C HIS A 85 -4.86 -9.42 -0.76
N VAL A 86 -5.22 -10.63 -0.32
CA VAL A 86 -6.55 -10.91 0.26
C VAL A 86 -6.82 -10.01 1.46
N TRP A 87 -5.87 -9.90 2.38
CA TRP A 87 -5.97 -9.04 3.55
C TRP A 87 -6.17 -7.56 3.19
N ALA A 88 -5.46 -7.05 2.18
CA ALA A 88 -5.59 -5.67 1.73
C ALA A 88 -6.97 -5.39 1.13
N LEU A 89 -7.51 -6.32 0.33
CA LEU A 89 -8.86 -6.22 -0.23
C LEU A 89 -9.93 -6.20 0.89
N GLU A 90 -9.83 -7.08 1.88
CA GLU A 90 -10.75 -7.10 3.02
C GLU A 90 -10.71 -5.78 3.80
N ARG A 91 -9.51 -5.24 4.04
CA ARG A 91 -9.34 -4.03 4.86
C ARG A 91 -9.74 -2.75 4.13
N LEU A 92 -9.54 -2.70 2.82
CA LEU A 92 -9.81 -1.56 1.95
C LEU A 92 -11.09 -1.73 1.12
N HIS A 93 -11.97 -2.66 1.49
CA HIS A 93 -13.23 -2.92 0.76
C HIS A 93 -14.06 -1.65 0.54
N HIS A 94 -14.08 -0.74 1.51
CA HIS A 94 -14.77 0.54 1.42
C HIS A 94 -14.25 1.46 0.30
N TYR A 95 -13.03 1.25 -0.20
CA TYR A 95 -12.49 1.93 -1.38
C TYR A 95 -12.61 1.10 -2.66
N LEU A 96 -12.40 -0.21 -2.56
CA LEU A 96 -12.16 -1.06 -3.72
C LEU A 96 -13.42 -1.76 -4.23
N ASP A 97 -14.43 -1.95 -3.37
CA ASP A 97 -15.66 -2.63 -3.76
C ASP A 97 -16.40 -1.81 -4.82
N GLY A 98 -16.85 -2.48 -5.89
CA GLY A 98 -17.46 -1.86 -7.07
C GLY A 98 -16.54 -0.99 -7.93
N SER A 99 -15.27 -0.82 -7.56
CA SER A 99 -14.31 0.03 -8.29
C SER A 99 -13.41 -0.79 -9.21
N VAL A 100 -12.97 -0.18 -10.32
CA VAL A 100 -11.89 -0.74 -11.16
C VAL A 100 -10.55 -0.27 -10.61
N PHE A 101 -9.66 -1.21 -10.33
CA PHE A 101 -8.32 -0.91 -9.79
C PHE A 101 -7.25 -1.85 -10.33
N GLU A 102 -6.01 -1.38 -10.26
CA GLU A 102 -4.81 -2.12 -10.64
C GLU A 102 -4.08 -2.58 -9.37
N VAL A 103 -3.69 -3.86 -9.31
CA VAL A 103 -2.85 -4.39 -8.24
C VAL A 103 -1.40 -4.44 -8.70
N VAL A 104 -0.52 -3.81 -7.93
CA VAL A 104 0.92 -3.74 -8.20
C VAL A 104 1.68 -4.55 -7.16
N THR A 105 2.34 -5.61 -7.61
CA THR A 105 3.21 -6.49 -6.81
C THR A 105 4.44 -6.90 -7.64
N ASN A 106 5.55 -7.15 -6.95
CA ASN A 106 6.77 -7.73 -7.52
C ASN A 106 6.70 -9.27 -7.64
N CYS A 107 5.63 -9.91 -7.13
CA CYS A 107 5.47 -11.35 -7.12
C CYS A 107 4.75 -11.86 -8.37
N ASN A 108 5.48 -12.53 -9.27
CA ASN A 108 4.89 -13.10 -10.49
C ASN A 108 3.88 -14.22 -10.21
N ALA A 109 4.03 -14.96 -9.11
CA ALA A 109 3.12 -16.04 -8.75
C ALA A 109 1.69 -15.52 -8.47
N VAL A 110 1.55 -14.29 -7.97
CA VAL A 110 0.24 -13.66 -7.73
C VAL A 110 -0.42 -13.21 -9.04
N LYS A 111 0.37 -12.98 -10.11
CA LYS A 111 -0.14 -12.60 -11.45
C LYS A 111 -0.67 -13.80 -12.23
N SER A 112 -0.08 -14.98 -12.02
CA SER A 112 -0.40 -16.21 -12.78
C SER A 112 -1.86 -16.66 -12.76
N PRO A 113 -2.62 -16.62 -11.64
CA PRO A 113 -4.01 -17.09 -11.64
C PRO A 113 -5.00 -16.17 -12.40
N LEU A 114 -4.52 -15.03 -12.93
CA LEU A 114 -5.33 -14.05 -13.67
C LEU A 114 -5.05 -14.05 -15.19
N THR A 115 -4.21 -14.98 -15.67
CA THR A 115 -3.90 -15.18 -17.10
C THR A 115 -4.51 -16.48 -17.59
#